data_AF-A0A2V7VNF9-F1
#
_entry.id   AF-A0A2V7VNF9-F1
#
_cell.length_a   1.000
_cell.length_b   1.000
_cell.length_c   1.000
_cell.angle_alpha   90.00
_cell.angle_beta   90.00
_cell.angle_gamma   90.00
#
_symmetry.space_group_name_H-M   'P 1'
#
loop_
_entity.id
_entity.type
_entity.pdbx_description
1 polymer ?
#
loop_
_entity_poly.entity_id
_entity_poly.type
_entity_poly.pdbx_seq_one_letter_code
_entity_poly.pdbx_strand_id
1 'polypeptide(L)'
;MKLSFSTLGCPSWSLERVLDVAGREGYDGVELRFLEGDDALWRRPELSGSGLGQTRERLRDAGLSVSCVDTRSFFHDPDPAVRARARDEAARSLDLAARLGAPGIRVFGDRVQPGADLAATREWIVEAMEALAAESRDTGVEVWLESHGDFACAAQTR
;
A
#
# COMPACT_ATOMS: atom_id res chain seq x y z
N MET A 1 8.62 21.25 -0.66
CA MET A 1 7.97 20.11 -1.34
C MET A 1 8.87 18.91 -1.08
N LYS A 2 8.34 17.75 -0.71
CA LYS A 2 9.12 16.51 -0.53
C LYS A 2 9.02 15.64 -1.78
N LEU A 3 10.10 15.00 -2.19
CA LEU A 3 10.19 14.15 -3.37
C LEU A 3 10.41 12.69 -2.97
N SER A 4 9.65 11.77 -3.56
CA SER A 4 9.81 10.33 -3.39
C SER A 4 9.68 9.63 -4.73
N PHE A 5 10.24 8.42 -4.85
CA PHE A 5 9.99 7.54 -5.98
C PHE A 5 9.36 6.22 -5.50
N SER A 6 8.60 5.59 -6.39
CA SER A 6 7.98 4.29 -6.13
C SER A 6 8.89 3.15 -6.55
N THR A 7 9.01 2.13 -5.69
CA THR A 7 9.73 0.90 -6.06
C THR A 7 9.03 0.11 -7.16
N LEU A 8 7.81 0.50 -7.57
CA LEU A 8 7.17 0.03 -8.80
C LEU A 8 8.06 0.25 -10.05
N GLY A 9 8.85 1.33 -10.07
CA GLY A 9 9.78 1.62 -11.17
C GLY A 9 11.05 0.77 -11.16
N CYS A 10 11.34 0.06 -10.06
CA CYS A 10 12.52 -0.76 -9.88
C CYS A 10 12.21 -2.03 -9.06
N PRO A 11 11.27 -2.88 -9.52
CA PRO A 11 10.67 -3.92 -8.68
C PRO A 11 11.66 -5.02 -8.26
N SER A 12 12.76 -5.19 -8.98
CA SER A 12 13.80 -6.18 -8.70
C SER A 12 14.85 -5.71 -7.69
N TRP A 13 14.81 -4.45 -7.23
CA TRP A 13 15.80 -3.93 -6.30
C TRP A 13 15.55 -4.44 -4.87
N SER A 14 16.64 -4.64 -4.14
CA SER A 14 16.60 -4.87 -2.70
C SER A 14 16.30 -3.58 -1.95
N LEU A 15 15.79 -3.68 -0.72
CA LEU A 15 15.55 -2.52 0.14
C LEU A 15 16.84 -1.70 0.36
N GLU A 16 17.97 -2.37 0.55
CA GLU A 16 19.26 -1.71 0.69
C GLU A 16 19.60 -0.84 -0.51
N ARG A 17 19.41 -1.37 -1.73
CA ARG A 17 19.68 -0.61 -2.95
C ARG A 17 18.71 0.56 -3.10
N VAL A 18 17.43 0.36 -2.77
CA VAL A 18 16.41 1.41 -2.79
C VAL A 18 16.82 2.57 -1.88
N LEU A 19 17.21 2.29 -0.63
CA LEU A 19 17.62 3.32 0.34
C LEU A 19 18.94 4.01 -0.05
N ASP A 20 19.93 3.26 -0.56
CA ASP A 20 21.18 3.82 -1.07
C ASP A 20 20.95 4.82 -2.21
N VAL A 21 20.13 4.43 -3.20
CA VAL A 21 19.81 5.31 -4.34
C VAL A 21 18.97 6.50 -3.90
N ALA A 22 17.98 6.30 -3.03
CA ALA A 22 17.16 7.40 -2.51
C ALA A 22 18.04 8.47 -1.83
N GLY A 23 18.96 8.06 -0.96
CA GLY A 23 19.88 8.98 -0.30
C GLY A 23 20.87 9.63 -1.26
N ARG A 24 21.51 8.87 -2.15
CA ARG A 24 22.51 9.39 -3.10
C ARG A 24 21.91 10.40 -4.09
N GLU A 25 20.71 10.15 -4.58
CA GLU A 25 20.05 10.99 -5.58
C GLU A 25 19.23 12.14 -4.96
N GLY A 26 19.21 12.26 -3.62
CA GLY A 26 18.58 13.39 -2.92
C GLY A 26 17.06 13.33 -2.81
N TYR A 27 16.47 12.13 -2.77
CA TYR A 27 15.06 11.95 -2.45
C TYR A 27 14.79 12.14 -0.96
N ASP A 28 13.61 12.62 -0.60
CA ASP A 28 13.13 12.73 0.79
C ASP A 28 12.50 11.42 1.29
N GLY A 29 12.25 10.47 0.41
CA GLY A 29 11.57 9.23 0.75
C GLY A 29 11.33 8.28 -0.41
N VAL A 30 10.63 7.20 -0.10
CA VAL A 30 10.26 6.14 -1.03
C VAL A 30 8.81 5.74 -0.85
N GLU A 31 8.16 5.31 -1.93
CA GLU A 31 6.91 4.55 -1.89
C GLU A 31 7.25 3.07 -2.11
N LEU A 32 6.81 2.21 -1.21
CA LEU A 32 7.14 0.79 -1.25
C LEU A 32 6.00 0.01 -1.92
N ARG A 33 6.27 -0.54 -3.11
CA ARG A 33 5.32 -1.38 -3.85
C ARG A 33 5.84 -2.80 -4.07
N PHE A 34 7.11 -2.93 -4.45
CA PHE A 34 7.80 -4.20 -4.66
C PHE A 34 9.20 -4.15 -4.05
N LEU A 35 9.70 -5.29 -3.58
CA LEU A 35 11.11 -5.51 -3.25
C LEU A 35 11.50 -6.90 -3.76
N GLU A 36 12.55 -6.96 -4.57
CA GLU A 36 13.04 -8.21 -5.17
C GLU A 36 11.94 -9.05 -5.87
N GLY A 37 10.97 -8.38 -6.48
CA GLY A 37 9.84 -8.99 -7.19
C GLY A 37 8.68 -9.46 -6.30
N ASP A 38 8.76 -9.30 -4.98
CA ASP A 38 7.67 -9.65 -4.04
C ASP A 38 6.90 -8.38 -3.64
N ASP A 39 5.57 -8.48 -3.61
CA ASP A 39 4.68 -7.41 -3.14
C ASP A 39 4.10 -7.64 -1.76
N ALA A 40 4.30 -8.81 -1.16
CA ALA A 40 3.89 -9.06 0.20
C ALA A 40 4.92 -8.54 1.19
N LEU A 41 5.12 -7.23 1.19
CA LEU A 41 6.14 -6.53 1.95
C LEU A 41 6.09 -6.86 3.45
N TRP A 42 4.91 -7.10 4.01
CA TRP A 42 4.74 -7.48 5.42
C TRP A 42 5.37 -8.84 5.79
N ARG A 43 5.71 -9.69 4.82
CA ARG A 43 6.40 -10.97 5.04
C ARG A 43 7.92 -10.87 4.90
N ARG A 44 8.43 -9.74 4.41
CA ARG A 44 9.86 -9.55 4.17
C ARG A 44 10.64 -9.57 5.48
N PRO A 45 11.74 -10.33 5.59
CA PRO A 45 12.56 -10.36 6.82
C PRO A 45 13.02 -8.96 7.27
N GLU A 46 13.38 -8.10 6.32
CA GLU A 46 13.82 -6.73 6.56
C GLU A 46 12.69 -5.77 6.96
N LEU A 47 11.43 -6.17 6.82
CA LEU A 47 10.24 -5.40 7.21
C LEU A 47 9.44 -6.07 8.35
N SER A 48 10.00 -7.12 8.96
CA SER A 48 9.37 -7.87 10.06
C SER A 48 10.34 -8.07 11.22
N GLY A 49 9.83 -8.42 12.40
CA GLY A 49 10.64 -8.71 13.59
C GLY A 49 11.71 -7.64 13.88
N SER A 50 12.95 -8.11 14.11
CA SER A 50 14.13 -7.26 14.32
C SER A 50 14.57 -6.50 13.06
N GLY A 51 14.33 -7.07 11.87
CA GLY A 51 14.67 -6.45 10.59
C GLY A 51 13.95 -5.11 10.39
N LEU A 52 12.68 -5.01 10.83
CA LEU A 52 11.98 -3.73 10.77
C LEU A 52 12.68 -2.65 11.60
N GLY A 53 13.16 -2.99 12.80
CA GLY A 53 13.87 -2.04 13.66
C GLY A 53 15.10 -1.46 12.95
N GLN A 54 15.90 -2.33 12.33
CA GLN A 54 17.07 -1.93 11.54
C GLN A 54 16.67 -1.08 10.33
N THR A 55 15.61 -1.44 9.62
CA THR A 55 15.10 -0.65 8.50
C THR A 55 14.69 0.76 8.94
N ARG A 56 13.99 0.90 10.07
CA ARG A 56 13.60 2.21 10.62
C ARG A 56 14.81 3.05 11.01
N GLU A 57 15.84 2.44 11.58
CA GLU A 57 17.11 3.13 11.88
C GLU A 57 17.79 3.61 10.61
N ARG A 58 17.89 2.76 9.58
CA ARG A 58 18.48 3.14 8.28
C ARG A 58 17.72 4.28 7.60
N LEU A 59 16.39 4.23 7.61
CA LEU A 59 15.54 5.31 7.08
C LEU A 59 15.85 6.63 7.81
N ARG A 60 15.84 6.61 9.15
CA ARG A 60 16.15 7.78 9.98
C ARG A 60 17.55 8.32 9.69
N ASP A 61 18.56 7.46 9.67
CA ASP A 61 19.96 7.86 9.51
C ASP A 61 20.23 8.43 8.10
N ALA A 62 19.48 7.97 7.10
CA ALA A 62 19.50 8.52 5.75
C ALA A 62 18.59 9.75 5.55
N GLY A 63 17.82 10.16 6.57
CA GLY A 63 16.84 11.24 6.45
C GLY A 63 15.65 10.91 5.52
N LEU A 64 15.40 9.63 5.26
CA LEU A 64 14.38 9.14 4.35
C LEU A 64 13.07 8.81 5.08
N SER A 65 11.95 9.07 4.42
CA SER A 65 10.61 8.69 4.88
C SER A 65 9.97 7.65 3.96
N VAL A 66 9.02 6.87 4.48
CA VAL A 66 8.14 6.05 3.65
C VAL A 66 6.87 6.85 3.40
N SER A 67 6.65 7.22 2.14
CA SER A 67 5.52 8.08 1.74
C SER A 67 4.21 7.31 1.60
N CYS A 68 4.28 6.05 1.18
CA CYS A 68 3.16 5.12 1.11
C CYS A 68 3.66 3.67 1.09
N VAL A 69 2.86 2.75 1.62
CA VAL A 69 3.02 1.31 1.40
C VAL A 69 1.91 0.86 0.46
N ASP A 70 2.29 0.63 -0.78
CA ASP A 70 1.36 0.25 -1.83
C ASP A 70 0.96 -1.22 -1.75
N THR A 71 -0.29 -1.50 -2.15
CA THR A 71 -0.83 -2.87 -2.16
C THR A 71 -1.28 -3.29 -3.55
N ARG A 72 -1.58 -4.59 -3.69
CA ARG A 72 -2.36 -5.17 -4.79
C ARG A 72 -3.77 -5.54 -4.32
N SER A 73 -4.36 -4.76 -3.42
CA SER A 73 -5.66 -5.08 -2.84
C SER A 73 -6.80 -4.54 -3.71
N PHE A 74 -7.67 -5.47 -4.11
CA PHE A 74 -8.88 -5.22 -4.89
C PHE A 74 -10.09 -5.79 -4.12
N PHE A 75 -11.18 -5.04 -4.09
CA PHE A 75 -12.40 -5.43 -3.36
C PHE A 75 -13.63 -5.60 -4.27
N HIS A 76 -13.41 -5.66 -5.59
CA HIS A 76 -14.48 -5.71 -6.60
C HIS A 76 -14.94 -7.12 -6.96
N ASP A 77 -14.35 -8.17 -6.38
CA ASP A 77 -14.69 -9.56 -6.71
C ASP A 77 -16.07 -9.94 -6.14
N PRO A 78 -16.98 -10.57 -6.90
CA PRO A 78 -18.28 -10.99 -6.38
C PRO A 78 -18.18 -12.07 -5.29
N ASP A 79 -17.08 -12.84 -5.23
CA ASP A 79 -16.84 -13.84 -4.18
C ASP A 79 -16.41 -13.16 -2.86
N PRO A 80 -17.23 -13.25 -1.79
CA PRO A 80 -16.88 -12.67 -0.49
C PRO A 80 -15.59 -13.25 0.12
N ALA A 81 -15.22 -14.50 -0.20
CA ALA A 81 -13.98 -15.10 0.30
C ALA A 81 -12.74 -14.46 -0.33
N VAL A 82 -12.81 -14.11 -1.63
CA VAL A 82 -11.75 -13.37 -2.34
C VAL A 82 -11.59 -11.98 -1.73
N ARG A 83 -12.71 -11.26 -1.50
CA ARG A 83 -12.70 -9.94 -0.86
C ARG A 83 -12.13 -9.98 0.56
N ALA A 84 -12.54 -10.96 1.37
CA ALA A 84 -12.04 -11.13 2.73
C ALA A 84 -10.52 -11.33 2.75
N ARG A 85 -9.99 -12.18 1.87
CA ARG A 85 -8.54 -12.38 1.74
C ARG A 85 -7.81 -11.09 1.34
N ALA A 86 -8.34 -10.35 0.37
CA ALA A 86 -7.75 -9.09 -0.07
C ALA A 86 -7.73 -8.04 1.06
N ARG A 87 -8.78 -8.02 1.91
CA ARG A 87 -8.85 -7.16 3.09
C ARG A 87 -7.81 -7.55 4.12
N ASP A 88 -7.63 -8.84 4.41
CA ASP A 88 -6.62 -9.31 5.36
C ASP A 88 -5.18 -8.97 4.89
N GLU A 89 -4.92 -9.00 3.59
CA GLU A 89 -3.65 -8.55 3.00
C GLU A 89 -3.47 -7.01 3.11
N ALA A 90 -4.53 -6.23 2.88
CA ALA A 90 -4.51 -4.78 3.08
C ALA A 90 -4.29 -4.40 4.55
N ALA A 91 -4.94 -5.08 5.49
CA ALA A 91 -4.79 -4.86 6.94
C ALA A 91 -3.35 -5.12 7.41
N ARG A 92 -2.69 -6.16 6.88
CA ARG A 92 -1.25 -6.41 7.14
C ARG A 92 -0.36 -5.31 6.58
N SER A 93 -0.75 -4.70 5.46
CA SER A 93 -0.04 -3.57 4.87
C SER A 93 -0.25 -2.28 5.68
N LEU A 94 -1.44 -2.08 6.25
CA LEU A 94 -1.72 -0.99 7.20
C LEU A 94 -0.86 -1.08 8.45
N ASP A 95 -0.73 -2.27 9.05
CA ASP A 95 0.18 -2.49 10.19
C ASP A 95 1.62 -2.16 9.81
N LEU A 96 2.09 -2.62 8.65
CA LEU A 96 3.43 -2.32 8.17
C LEU A 96 3.63 -0.80 7.96
N ALA A 97 2.67 -0.12 7.32
CA ALA A 97 2.69 1.32 7.12
C ALA A 97 2.79 2.07 8.47
N ALA A 98 1.97 1.68 9.45
CA ALA A 98 2.00 2.27 10.79
C ALA A 98 3.37 2.09 11.45
N ARG A 99 3.94 0.88 11.39
CA ARG A 99 5.25 0.59 12.00
C ARG A 99 6.41 1.28 11.28
N LEU A 100 6.29 1.53 9.98
CA LEU A 100 7.24 2.32 9.19
C LEU A 100 7.05 3.85 9.34
N GLY A 101 5.93 4.29 9.94
CA GLY A 101 5.58 5.71 10.03
C GLY A 101 5.11 6.31 8.70
N ALA A 102 4.60 5.48 7.79
CA ALA A 102 4.00 5.94 6.55
C ALA A 102 2.57 6.48 6.81
N PRO A 103 2.14 7.54 6.10
CA PRO A 103 0.83 8.16 6.32
C PRO A 103 -0.34 7.33 5.80
N GLY A 104 -0.11 6.39 4.88
CA GLY A 104 -1.19 5.64 4.27
C GLY A 104 -0.75 4.43 3.46
N ILE A 105 -1.73 3.59 3.13
CA ILE A 105 -1.62 2.59 2.09
C ILE A 105 -2.46 2.98 0.88
N ARG A 106 -2.13 2.41 -0.27
CA ARG A 106 -2.91 2.56 -1.50
C ARG A 106 -3.61 1.25 -1.87
N VAL A 107 -4.90 1.33 -2.16
CA VAL A 107 -5.76 0.25 -2.67
C VAL A 107 -6.37 0.63 -4.02
N PHE A 108 -6.99 -0.34 -4.70
CA PHE A 108 -7.59 -0.13 -6.01
C PHE A 108 -9.11 -0.36 -5.98
N GLY A 109 -9.85 0.45 -6.75
CA GLY A 109 -11.25 0.14 -7.09
C GLY A 109 -11.32 -0.94 -8.17
N ASP A 110 -10.56 -0.73 -9.25
CA ASP A 110 -10.39 -1.57 -10.45
C ASP A 110 -11.66 -1.84 -11.27
N ARG A 111 -12.13 -3.09 -11.47
CA ARG A 111 -13.09 -3.40 -12.56
C ARG A 111 -14.43 -3.94 -12.06
N VAL A 112 -15.50 -3.70 -12.82
CA VAL A 112 -16.76 -4.41 -12.65
C VAL A 112 -16.65 -5.78 -13.34
N GLN A 113 -16.73 -6.87 -12.57
CA GLN A 113 -16.59 -8.21 -13.13
C GLN A 113 -17.76 -8.58 -14.06
N PRO A 114 -17.55 -9.43 -15.08
CA PRO A 114 -18.64 -9.88 -15.95
C PRO A 114 -19.82 -10.45 -15.16
N GLY A 115 -21.01 -9.87 -15.34
CA GLY A 115 -22.23 -10.27 -14.64
C GLY A 115 -22.45 -9.62 -13.28
N ALA A 116 -21.49 -8.84 -12.76
CA ALA A 116 -21.68 -8.00 -11.59
C ALA A 116 -22.30 -6.64 -11.98
N ASP A 117 -23.02 -6.04 -11.05
CA ASP A 117 -23.53 -4.68 -11.17
C ASP A 117 -22.53 -3.66 -10.62
N LEU A 118 -22.48 -2.45 -11.21
CA LEU A 118 -21.57 -1.39 -10.80
C LEU A 118 -21.86 -0.90 -9.37
N ALA A 119 -23.14 -0.77 -8.98
CA ALA A 119 -23.51 -0.30 -7.65
C ALA A 119 -23.11 -1.34 -6.59
N ALA A 120 -23.42 -2.62 -6.83
CA ALA A 120 -22.96 -3.71 -5.95
C ALA A 120 -21.42 -3.76 -5.84
N THR A 121 -20.71 -3.61 -6.95
CA THR A 121 -19.24 -3.58 -6.95
C THR A 121 -18.70 -2.41 -6.11
N ARG A 122 -19.31 -1.23 -6.25
CA ARG A 122 -18.94 -0.05 -5.46
C ARG A 122 -19.22 -0.27 -3.97
N GLU A 123 -20.36 -0.84 -3.62
CA GLU A 123 -20.72 -1.15 -2.23
C GLU A 123 -19.68 -2.06 -1.57
N TRP A 124 -19.21 -3.10 -2.27
CA TRP A 124 -18.15 -3.98 -1.75
C TRP A 124 -16.82 -3.25 -1.51
N ILE A 125 -16.45 -2.34 -2.42
CA ILE A 125 -15.23 -1.53 -2.27
C ILE A 125 -15.37 -0.59 -1.07
N VAL A 126 -16.50 0.10 -0.93
CA VAL A 126 -16.78 1.01 0.18
C VAL A 126 -16.76 0.25 1.51
N GLU A 127 -17.45 -0.89 1.61
CA GLU A 127 -17.49 -1.71 2.82
C GLU A 127 -16.09 -2.14 3.27
N ALA A 128 -15.25 -2.59 2.33
CA ALA A 128 -13.88 -2.98 2.62
C ALA A 128 -13.02 -1.79 3.08
N MET A 129 -13.14 -0.64 2.43
CA MET A 129 -12.39 0.57 2.80
C MET A 129 -12.83 1.12 4.15
N GLU A 130 -14.12 1.13 4.46
CA GLU A 130 -14.66 1.56 5.76
C GLU A 130 -14.18 0.64 6.88
N ALA A 131 -14.16 -0.68 6.65
CA ALA A 131 -13.61 -1.64 7.60
C ALA A 131 -12.12 -1.39 7.87
N LEU A 132 -11.32 -1.21 6.82
CA LEU A 132 -9.89 -0.92 6.94
C LEU A 132 -9.62 0.41 7.66
N ALA A 133 -10.39 1.45 7.35
CA ALA A 133 -10.27 2.76 8.01
C ALA A 133 -10.69 2.69 9.49
N ALA A 134 -11.64 1.83 9.85
CA ALA A 134 -11.99 1.58 11.24
C ALA A 134 -10.85 0.87 11.99
N GLU A 135 -10.19 -0.10 11.35
CA GLU A 135 -9.05 -0.83 11.92
C GLU A 135 -7.80 0.05 12.10
N SER A 136 -7.55 1.02 11.22
CA SER A 136 -6.38 1.91 11.29
C SER A 136 -6.62 3.23 12.02
N ARG A 137 -7.80 3.44 12.61
CA ARG A 137 -8.18 4.73 13.22
C ARG A 137 -7.16 5.24 14.25
N ASP A 138 -6.67 4.35 15.10
CA ASP A 138 -5.75 4.71 16.19
C ASP A 138 -4.29 4.84 15.74
N THR A 139 -3.94 4.35 14.55
CA THR A 139 -2.59 4.44 14.00
C THR A 139 -2.36 5.74 13.23
N GLY A 140 -3.44 6.41 12.80
CA GLY A 140 -3.38 7.59 11.93
C GLY A 140 -3.01 7.27 10.48
N VAL A 141 -2.95 5.98 10.12
CA VAL A 141 -2.67 5.54 8.75
C VAL A 141 -3.96 5.55 7.94
N GLU A 142 -3.94 6.22 6.80
CA GLU A 142 -5.07 6.37 5.90
C GLU A 142 -5.11 5.25 4.84
N VAL A 143 -6.31 5.03 4.27
CA VAL A 143 -6.52 4.14 3.13
C VAL A 143 -6.86 5.00 1.91
N TRP A 144 -5.99 4.99 0.91
CA TRP A 144 -6.15 5.80 -0.30
C TRP A 144 -6.59 4.95 -1.48
N LEU A 145 -7.54 5.47 -2.25
CA LEU A 145 -8.03 4.84 -3.47
C LEU A 145 -7.29 5.41 -4.68
N GLU A 146 -6.60 4.56 -5.43
CA GLU A 146 -6.06 4.96 -6.73
C GLU A 146 -7.17 5.02 -7.78
N SER A 147 -7.24 6.14 -8.50
CA SER A 147 -8.12 6.27 -9.67
C SER A 147 -7.62 5.39 -10.81
N HIS A 148 -8.16 4.16 -10.89
CA HIS A 148 -7.74 3.11 -11.81
C HIS A 148 -8.93 2.29 -12.31
N GLY A 149 -8.80 1.68 -13.49
CA GLY A 149 -9.81 0.78 -14.07
C GLY A 149 -11.14 1.47 -14.37
N ASP A 150 -12.25 0.79 -14.08
CA ASP A 150 -13.61 1.33 -14.23
C ASP A 150 -13.91 2.43 -13.19
N PHE A 151 -13.03 2.62 -12.21
CA PHE A 151 -13.08 3.67 -11.18
C PHE A 151 -12.03 4.77 -11.42
N ALA A 152 -11.59 4.97 -12.67
CA ALA A 152 -10.62 6.01 -13.02
C ALA A 152 -11.19 7.45 -13.00
N CYS A 153 -12.50 7.64 -13.18
CA CYS A 153 -13.10 8.97 -13.07
C CYS A 153 -13.58 9.25 -11.65
N ALA A 154 -13.31 10.44 -11.13
CA ALA A 154 -13.73 10.85 -9.78
C ALA A 154 -15.26 10.77 -9.54
N ALA A 155 -16.08 10.79 -10.59
CA ALA A 155 -17.53 10.59 -10.48
C ALA A 155 -17.89 9.14 -10.10
N GLN A 156 -17.05 8.19 -10.46
CA GLN A 156 -17.22 6.75 -10.22
C GLN A 156 -16.69 6.35 -8.83
N THR A 157 -15.85 7.18 -8.20
CA THR A 157 -15.21 6.92 -6.89
C THR A 157 -15.90 7.62 -5.70
N ARG A 158 -17.09 8.19 -5.89
CA ARG A 158 -17.83 8.94 -4.84
C ARG A 158 -18.62 8.10 -3.86
#